data_AF-A0A933VZY5-F1
#
_entry.id   AF-A0A933VZY5-F1
#
_cell.length_a   1.000
_cell.length_b   1.000
_cell.length_c   1.000
_cell.angle_alpha   90.00
_cell.angle_beta   90.00
_cell.angle_gamma   90.00
#
_symmetry.space_group_name_H-M   'P 1'
#
loop_
_entity.id
_entity.type
_entity.pdbx_description
1 polymer ?
#
loop_
_entity_poly.entity_id
_entity_poly.type
_entity_poly.pdbx_seq_one_letter_code
_entity_poly.pdbx_strand_id
1 'polypeptide(L)'
;MPNDLASRASKGARDFDEMCTTCHGAPGKERSEIGVGLNPQPPKLEDVGPTWSPSEMFLIVNNGIRMTGMPVFGPTHDDERLWSIKAFAGGLLRMDPDAYAKTLEAAEPDDASDQYPHHYEGAHSHGSGYHHQDK
;
A
#
# COMPACT_ATOMS: atom_id res chain seq x y z
N MET A 1 13.55 -19.85 0.46
CA MET A 1 12.78 -18.75 1.08
C MET A 1 12.52 -19.15 2.54
N PRO A 2 13.00 -18.42 3.56
CA PRO A 2 12.78 -18.80 4.96
C PRO A 2 11.30 -18.71 5.32
N ASN A 3 10.88 -19.59 6.22
CA ASN A 3 9.64 -20.37 6.14
C ASN A 3 8.56 -19.98 7.17
N ASP A 4 8.51 -18.71 7.59
CA ASP A 4 7.54 -18.24 8.58
C ASP A 4 6.57 -17.22 7.97
N LEU A 5 5.49 -17.76 7.36
CA LEU A 5 4.41 -16.97 6.78
C LEU A 5 3.58 -16.25 7.85
N ALA A 6 3.51 -16.80 9.07
CA ALA A 6 2.70 -16.23 10.14
C ALA A 6 3.35 -14.95 10.70
N SER A 7 4.67 -14.99 10.97
CA SER A 7 5.43 -13.80 11.38
C SER A 7 5.48 -12.72 10.30
N ARG A 8 5.54 -13.10 9.01
CA ARG A 8 5.41 -12.13 7.91
C ARG A 8 4.01 -11.53 7.80
N ALA A 9 2.97 -12.33 8.01
CA ALA A 9 1.60 -11.84 7.95
C ALA A 9 1.30 -10.84 9.08
N SER A 10 1.82 -11.04 10.29
CA SER A 10 1.65 -10.07 11.38
C SER A 10 2.37 -8.75 11.08
N LYS A 11 3.59 -8.79 10.55
CA LYS A 11 4.33 -7.59 10.11
C LYS A 11 3.62 -6.84 8.99
N GLY A 12 3.05 -7.56 8.02
CA GLY A 12 2.34 -6.95 6.90
C GLY A 12 0.95 -6.40 7.24
N ALA A 13 0.42 -6.69 8.43
CA ALA A 13 -0.94 -6.32 8.80
C ALA A 13 -1.13 -4.80 8.95
N ARG A 14 -0.19 -4.13 9.64
CA ARG A 14 -0.23 -2.67 9.84
C ARG A 14 0.00 -1.91 8.55
N ASP A 15 1.03 -2.28 7.79
CA ASP A 15 1.30 -1.69 6.48
C ASP A 15 0.12 -1.81 5.54
N PHE A 16 -0.51 -2.99 5.49
CA PHE A 16 -1.72 -3.16 4.71
C PHE A 16 -2.84 -2.24 5.23
N ASP A 17 -3.04 -2.16 6.54
CA ASP A 17 -4.07 -1.31 7.12
C ASP A 17 -3.89 0.16 6.74
N GLU A 18 -2.67 0.67 6.88
CA GLU A 18 -2.34 2.07 6.66
C GLU A 18 -2.34 2.44 5.17
N MET A 19 -1.86 1.54 4.31
CA MET A 19 -1.56 1.87 2.91
C MET A 19 -2.63 1.42 1.93
N CYS A 20 -3.37 0.34 2.25
CA CYS A 20 -4.22 -0.34 1.29
C CYS A 20 -5.72 -0.11 1.55
N THR A 21 -6.13 -0.05 2.82
CA THR A 21 -7.56 -0.07 3.20
C THR A 21 -8.31 1.18 2.79
N THR A 22 -7.62 2.33 2.74
CA THR A 22 -8.19 3.60 2.24
C THR A 22 -8.84 3.42 0.86
N CYS A 23 -8.19 2.67 -0.04
CA CYS A 23 -8.66 2.46 -1.40
C CYS A 23 -9.44 1.16 -1.57
N HIS A 24 -8.96 0.06 -0.97
CA HIS A 24 -9.50 -1.28 -1.21
C HIS A 24 -10.54 -1.73 -0.19
N GLY A 25 -10.56 -1.14 1.00
CA GLY A 25 -11.28 -1.66 2.17
C GLY A 25 -10.58 -2.86 2.81
N ALA A 26 -11.25 -3.48 3.78
CA ALA A 26 -10.87 -4.72 4.45
C ALA A 26 -12.12 -5.37 5.07
N PRO A 27 -12.06 -6.61 5.60
CA PRO A 27 -13.15 -7.17 6.39
C PRO A 27 -13.59 -6.21 7.51
N GLY A 28 -14.85 -5.77 7.45
CA GLY A 28 -15.41 -4.80 8.40
C GLY A 28 -14.99 -3.34 8.19
N LYS A 29 -14.21 -3.04 7.14
CA LYS A 29 -13.82 -1.68 6.74
C LYS A 29 -14.27 -1.40 5.31
N GLU A 30 -15.26 -0.52 5.19
CA GLU A 30 -15.64 0.03 3.89
C GLU A 30 -14.51 0.91 3.32
N ARG A 31 -14.55 1.13 2.02
CA ARG A 31 -13.61 2.04 1.35
C ARG A 31 -13.85 3.47 1.80
N SER A 32 -12.78 4.26 1.82
CA SER A 32 -12.91 5.71 2.04
C SER A 32 -13.58 6.39 0.85
N GLU A 33 -14.00 7.65 1.04
CA GLU A 33 -14.48 8.53 -0.04
C GLU A 33 -13.47 8.66 -1.19
N ILE A 34 -12.16 8.65 -0.87
CA ILE A 34 -11.09 8.64 -1.88
C ILE A 34 -11.17 7.36 -2.70
N GLY A 35 -11.23 6.20 -2.03
CA GLY A 35 -11.31 4.89 -2.70
C GLY A 35 -12.56 4.72 -3.56
N VAL A 36 -13.68 5.31 -3.15
CA VAL A 36 -14.93 5.34 -3.95
C VAL A 36 -14.79 6.25 -5.17
N GLY A 37 -14.10 7.39 -5.04
CA GLY A 37 -13.93 8.38 -6.12
C GLY A 37 -12.87 8.06 -7.17
N LEU A 38 -12.01 7.06 -6.95
CA LEU A 38 -10.97 6.69 -7.91
C LEU A 38 -11.55 6.14 -9.23
N ASN A 39 -10.95 6.56 -10.35
CA ASN A 39 -11.30 6.08 -11.68
C ASN A 39 -10.03 5.65 -12.46
N PRO A 40 -9.83 4.34 -12.73
CA PRO A 40 -10.75 3.25 -12.44
C PRO A 40 -10.89 2.98 -10.94
N GLN A 41 -12.06 2.47 -10.54
CA GLN A 41 -12.35 2.11 -9.17
C GLN A 41 -11.48 0.91 -8.75
N PRO A 42 -10.80 0.96 -7.59
CA PRO A 42 -10.03 -0.18 -7.11
C PRO A 42 -10.92 -1.42 -6.95
N PRO A 43 -10.45 -2.63 -7.29
CA PRO A 43 -11.20 -3.85 -7.03
C PRO A 43 -11.26 -4.15 -5.53
N LYS A 44 -12.30 -4.87 -5.09
CA LYS A 44 -12.29 -5.46 -3.74
C LYS A 44 -11.27 -6.57 -3.77
N LEU A 45 -10.36 -6.61 -2.81
CA LEU A 45 -9.27 -7.57 -2.87
C LEU A 45 -9.78 -9.01 -2.73
N GLU A 46 -10.90 -9.23 -2.01
CA GLU A 46 -11.56 -10.55 -1.96
C GLU A 46 -11.97 -11.09 -3.35
N ASP A 47 -12.32 -10.22 -4.29
CA ASP A 47 -12.83 -10.62 -5.60
C ASP A 47 -11.70 -10.96 -6.58
N VAL A 48 -10.58 -10.25 -6.49
CA VAL A 48 -9.47 -10.35 -7.47
C VAL A 48 -8.23 -11.05 -6.93
N GLY A 49 -8.05 -11.10 -5.62
CA GLY A 49 -6.90 -11.74 -4.96
C GLY A 49 -6.65 -13.19 -5.41
N PRO A 50 -7.69 -14.03 -5.62
CA PRO A 50 -7.50 -15.40 -6.13
C PRO A 50 -7.00 -15.48 -7.58
N THR A 51 -7.09 -14.39 -8.35
CA THR A 51 -6.73 -14.37 -9.78
C THR A 51 -5.25 -14.08 -10.02
N TRP A 52 -4.53 -13.55 -9.03
CA TRP A 52 -3.13 -13.20 -9.13
C TRP A 52 -2.24 -14.20 -8.39
N SER A 53 -1.14 -14.58 -9.03
CA SER A 53 -0.09 -15.32 -8.36
C SER A 53 0.58 -14.46 -7.29
N PRO A 54 1.24 -15.11 -6.30
CA PRO A 54 2.06 -14.43 -5.31
C PRO A 54 3.01 -13.36 -5.85
N SER A 55 3.67 -13.64 -6.98
CA SER A 55 4.65 -12.75 -7.59
C SER A 55 4.00 -11.61 -8.36
N GLU A 56 2.83 -11.84 -8.97
CA GLU A 56 2.07 -10.77 -9.63
C GLU A 56 1.57 -9.75 -8.61
N MET A 57 1.05 -10.20 -7.47
CA MET A 57 0.67 -9.30 -6.37
C MET A 57 1.87 -8.47 -5.90
N PHE A 58 3.03 -9.09 -5.71
CA PHE A 58 4.26 -8.37 -5.35
C PHE A 58 4.60 -7.30 -6.38
N LEU A 59 4.57 -7.62 -7.68
CA LEU A 59 4.87 -6.66 -8.74
C LEU A 59 3.85 -5.52 -8.82
N ILE A 60 2.56 -5.80 -8.58
CA ILE A 60 1.50 -4.79 -8.54
C ILE A 60 1.75 -3.79 -7.40
N VAL A 61 2.07 -4.28 -6.20
CA VAL A 61 2.35 -3.42 -5.03
C VAL A 61 3.67 -2.67 -5.23
N ASN A 62 4.72 -3.36 -5.69
CA ASN A 62 6.04 -2.77 -5.90
C ASN A 62 6.02 -1.64 -6.94
N ASN A 63 5.29 -1.82 -8.04
CA ASN A 63 5.33 -0.92 -9.20
C ASN A 63 4.12 0.03 -9.29
N GLY A 64 3.05 -0.23 -8.55
CA GLY A 64 1.75 0.39 -8.76
C GLY A 64 1.14 0.01 -10.10
N ILE A 65 0.04 0.67 -10.48
CA ILE A 65 -0.60 0.49 -11.78
C ILE A 65 -0.69 1.82 -12.50
N ARG A 66 0.00 1.92 -13.65
CA ARG A 66 0.02 3.12 -14.49
C ARG A 66 -1.40 3.54 -14.89
N MET A 67 -1.62 4.86 -14.95
CA MET A 67 -2.91 5.47 -15.31
C MET A 67 -4.05 5.09 -14.34
N THR A 68 -3.73 4.84 -13.08
CA THR A 68 -4.72 4.63 -12.00
C THR A 68 -4.31 5.43 -10.76
N GLY A 69 -5.16 5.44 -9.73
CA GLY A 69 -4.82 5.97 -8.41
C GLY A 69 -3.96 5.05 -7.54
N MET A 70 -3.54 3.88 -8.04
CA MET A 70 -2.72 2.94 -7.27
C MET A 70 -1.25 3.41 -7.21
N PRO A 71 -0.73 3.78 -6.03
CA PRO A 71 0.62 4.28 -5.89
C PRO A 71 1.68 3.17 -6.05
N VAL A 72 2.93 3.61 -6.23
CA VAL A 72 4.12 2.76 -6.23
C VAL A 72 4.69 2.68 -4.81
N PHE A 73 4.99 1.48 -4.30
CA PHE A 73 5.55 1.31 -2.94
C PHE A 73 7.00 0.82 -2.92
N GLY A 74 7.54 0.29 -4.02
CA GLY A 74 8.93 -0.14 -4.10
C GLY A 74 9.98 0.92 -3.72
N PRO A 75 9.78 2.22 -4.01
CA PRO A 75 10.72 3.24 -3.55
C PRO A 75 10.77 3.41 -2.03
N THR A 76 9.67 3.18 -1.32
CA THR A 76 9.55 3.48 0.13
C THR A 76 9.61 2.23 1.02
N HIS A 77 9.52 1.03 0.46
CA HIS A 77 9.46 -0.23 1.18
C HIS A 77 10.40 -1.25 0.52
N ASP A 78 11.21 -1.93 1.33
CA ASP A 78 12.05 -3.00 0.82
C ASP A 78 11.24 -4.25 0.44
N ASP A 79 11.88 -5.17 -0.28
CA ASP A 79 11.24 -6.41 -0.74
C ASP A 79 10.66 -7.22 0.43
N GLU A 80 11.33 -7.26 1.59
CA GLU A 80 10.86 -8.05 2.74
C GLU A 80 9.53 -7.51 3.28
N ARG A 81 9.41 -6.19 3.38
CA ARG A 81 8.19 -5.52 3.81
C ARG A 81 7.07 -5.68 2.79
N LEU A 82 7.37 -5.52 1.49
CA LEU A 82 6.41 -5.76 0.42
C LEU A 82 5.91 -7.22 0.38
N TRP A 83 6.79 -8.20 0.60
CA TRP A 83 6.41 -9.61 0.71
C TRP A 83 5.55 -9.87 1.96
N SER A 84 5.75 -9.12 3.04
CA SER A 84 4.93 -9.21 4.26
C SER A 84 3.52 -8.67 4.04
N ILE A 85 3.37 -7.49 3.41
CA ILE A 85 2.08 -6.93 2.98
C ILE A 85 1.32 -7.94 2.12
N LYS A 86 2.00 -8.50 1.12
CA LYS A 86 1.43 -9.53 0.24
C LYS A 86 0.97 -10.75 1.04
N ALA A 87 1.82 -11.26 1.95
CA ALA A 87 1.50 -12.44 2.75
C ALA A 87 0.22 -12.21 3.59
N PHE A 88 0.10 -11.02 4.18
CA PHE A 88 -1.10 -10.63 4.90
C PHE A 88 -2.33 -10.50 3.99
N ALA A 89 -2.22 -9.80 2.86
CA ALA A 89 -3.31 -9.62 1.89
C ALA A 89 -3.89 -10.96 1.39
N GLY A 90 -3.06 -11.98 1.22
CA GLY A 90 -3.52 -13.32 0.84
C GLY A 90 -4.30 -14.06 1.95
N GLY A 91 -3.98 -13.80 3.21
CA GLY A 91 -4.72 -14.32 4.37
C GLY A 91 -6.05 -13.59 4.59
N LEU A 92 -6.06 -12.28 4.35
CA LEU A 92 -7.21 -11.39 4.50
C LEU A 92 -8.44 -11.81 3.70
N LEU A 93 -8.25 -12.41 2.52
CA LEU A 93 -9.35 -12.94 1.67
C LEU A 93 -10.24 -13.99 2.38
N ARG A 94 -9.80 -14.51 3.52
CA ARG A 94 -10.50 -15.55 4.30
C ARG A 94 -10.84 -15.10 5.73
N MET A 95 -10.59 -13.84 6.09
CA MET A 95 -10.82 -13.33 7.44
C MET A 95 -12.21 -12.70 7.57
N ASP A 96 -12.84 -12.91 8.72
CA ASP A 96 -13.98 -12.11 9.16
C ASP A 96 -13.50 -10.81 9.86
N PRO A 97 -14.40 -9.84 10.12
CA PRO A 97 -14.03 -8.58 10.76
C PRO A 97 -13.35 -8.74 12.14
N ASP A 98 -13.76 -9.73 12.93
CA ASP A 98 -13.22 -9.94 14.28
C ASP A 98 -11.79 -10.50 14.21
N ALA A 99 -11.54 -11.42 13.28
CA ALA A 99 -10.20 -11.97 13.02
C ALA A 99 -9.26 -10.88 12.49
N TYR A 100 -9.77 -9.99 11.63
CA TYR A 100 -9.00 -8.86 11.12
C TYR A 100 -8.61 -7.89 12.24
N ALA A 101 -9.58 -7.48 13.08
CA ALA A 101 -9.33 -6.60 14.23
C ALA A 101 -8.28 -7.19 15.20
N LYS A 102 -8.42 -8.47 15.56
CA LYS A 102 -7.45 -9.17 16.43
C LYS A 102 -6.05 -9.22 15.84
N THR A 103 -5.95 -9.35 14.52
CA THR A 103 -4.63 -9.38 13.86
C THR A 103 -3.95 -8.02 13.93
N LEU A 104 -4.71 -6.91 13.81
CA LEU A 104 -4.18 -5.56 13.98
C LEU A 104 -3.74 -5.29 15.42
N GLU A 105 -4.51 -5.74 16.41
CA GLU A 105 -4.15 -5.61 17.84
C GLU A 105 -2.86 -6.37 18.17
N ALA A 106 -2.65 -7.54 17.55
CA ALA A 106 -1.48 -8.38 17.77
C ALA A 106 -0.27 -7.98 16.90
N ALA A 107 -0.43 -7.10 15.92
CA ALA A 107 0.65 -6.67 15.07
C ALA A 107 1.56 -5.70 15.85
N GLU A 108 2.85 -6.04 15.94
CA GLU A 108 3.85 -5.20 16.61
C GLU A 108 4.02 -3.84 15.90
N PRO A 109 4.38 -2.76 16.62
CA PRO A 109 4.72 -1.48 16.01
C PRO A 109 5.91 -1.64 15.06
N ASP A 110 5.81 -1.01 13.89
CA ASP A 110 6.90 -0.94 12.94
C ASP A 110 8.05 -0.08 13.50
N ASP A 111 9.25 -0.65 13.57
CA ASP A 111 10.50 0.01 13.96
C ASP A 111 11.23 0.65 12.77
N ALA A 112 10.70 0.52 11.54
CA ALA A 112 11.35 0.94 10.30
C ALA A 112 10.94 2.34 9.79
N SER A 113 10.10 3.10 10.50
CA SER A 113 9.73 4.48 10.10
C SER A 113 10.92 5.45 10.03
N ASP A 114 12.09 5.07 10.56
CA ASP A 114 13.31 5.88 10.59
C ASP A 114 14.20 5.75 9.33
N GLN A 115 13.87 4.89 8.36
CA GLN A 115 14.78 4.60 7.23
C GLN A 115 14.53 5.37 5.94
N TYR A 116 13.53 6.26 5.86
CA TYR A 116 13.34 7.10 4.68
C TYR A 116 13.90 8.51 4.89
N PRO A 117 15.13 8.80 4.43
CA PRO A 117 15.57 10.18 4.40
C PRO A 117 14.72 10.92 3.35
N HIS A 118 14.03 11.97 3.78
CA HIS A 118 13.30 12.90 2.91
C HIS A 118 14.25 13.71 2.02
N HIS A 119 14.96 13.06 1.08
CA HIS A 119 15.70 13.75 0.03
C HIS A 119 14.81 13.88 -1.20
N TYR A 120 14.02 14.95 -1.26
CA TYR A 120 13.59 15.47 -2.55
C TYR A 120 14.78 16.27 -3.12
N GLU A 121 15.51 15.71 -4.09
CA GLU A 121 16.38 16.54 -4.95
C GLU A 121 15.51 17.06 -6.09
N GLY A 122 14.79 18.15 -5.81
CA GLY A 122 14.00 18.88 -6.80
C GLY A 122 14.91 19.64 -7.76
N ALA A 123 15.31 19.00 -8.85
CA ALA A 123 15.87 19.68 -10.02
C ALA A 123 14.75 20.35 -10.83
N HIS A 124 14.31 21.55 -10.44
CA HIS A 124 13.58 22.45 -11.34
C HIS A 124 14.07 23.90 -11.17
N SER A 125 15.00 24.28 -12.05
CA SER A 125 15.30 25.67 -12.36
C SER A 125 14.04 26.32 -12.96
N HIS A 126 13.40 27.21 -12.20
CA HIS A 126 12.46 28.17 -12.77
C HIS A 126 13.21 29.46 -13.07
N GLY A 127 13.48 29.67 -14.36
CA GLY A 127 13.98 30.92 -14.89
C GLY A 127 13.03 32.08 -14.54
N SER A 128 13.59 33.11 -13.91
CA SER A 128 12.93 34.40 -13.69
C SER A 128 12.68 35.08 -15.04
N GLY A 129 11.41 35.30 -15.38
CA GLY A 129 11.04 35.97 -16.61
C GLY A 129 9.56 36.34 -16.68
N TYR A 130 9.13 37.30 -15.86
CA TYR A 130 7.94 38.10 -16.16
C TYR A 130 8.22 39.57 -15.81
N HIS A 131 8.41 40.39 -16.86
CA HIS A 131 8.36 41.85 -16.80
C HIS A 131 6.89 42.27 -16.66
N HIS A 132 6.52 42.80 -15.50
CA HIS A 132 5.33 43.65 -15.40
C HIS A 132 5.74 45.08 -15.78
N GLN A 133 5.24 45.56 -16.92
CA GLN A 133 5.22 46.98 -17.22
C GLN A 133 3.92 47.55 -16.64
N ASP A 134 4.05 48.28 -15.55
CA ASP A 134 2.99 49.18 -15.07
C ASP A 134 3.02 50.48 -15.88
N LYS A 135 1.83 51.07 -16.03
CA LYS A 135 1.52 52.24 -16.86
C LYS A 135 2.33 53.50 -16.54
#